data_AF-A0A2I0MY05-F1
#
_entry.id   AF-A0A2I0MY05-F1
#
_cell.length_a   1.000
_cell.length_b   1.000
_cell.length_c   1.000
_cell.angle_alpha   90.00
_cell.angle_beta   90.00
_cell.angle_gamma   90.00
#
_symmetry.space_group_name_H-M   'P 1'
#
loop_
_entity.id
_entity.type
_entity.pdbx_description
1 polymer ?
#
loop_
_entity_poly.entity_id
_entity_poly.type
_entity_poly.pdbx_seq_one_letter_code
_entity_poly.pdbx_strand_id
1 'polypeptide(L)' 'MKQGALFFDEYKDRYDIRFDLAQYYGGLHCGGCLEVFTGGK' A
#
# COMPACT_ATOMS: atom_id res chain seq x y z
N MET A 1 -7.73 -2.95 11.31
CA MET A 1 -6.70 -2.32 10.46
C MET A 1 -6.00 -3.41 9.68
N LYS A 2 -5.74 -3.22 8.38
CA LYS A 2 -5.03 -4.23 7.57
C LYS A 2 -3.59 -3.78 7.35
N GLN A 3 -2.64 -4.65 7.67
CA GLN A 3 -1.24 -4.47 7.35
C GLN A 3 -0.96 -5.02 5.96
N GLY A 4 -0.10 -4.35 5.21
CA GLY A 4 0.33 -4.78 3.89
C GLY A 4 1.66 -4.15 3.50
N ALA A 5 2.15 -4.48 2.32
CA ALA A 5 3.35 -3.92 1.75
C ALA A 5 3.00 -2.78 0.77
N LEU A 6 3.61 -1.62 0.96
CA LEU A 6 3.56 -0.51 0.02
C LEU A 6 4.43 -0.87 -1.20
N PHE A 7 3.89 -0.74 -2.40
CA PHE A 7 4.63 -0.95 -3.64
C PHE A 7 4.17 0.05 -4.70
N PHE A 8 4.99 0.25 -5.72
CA PHE A 8 4.63 1.03 -6.90
C PHE A 8 3.96 0.11 -7.93
N ASP A 9 2.70 0.37 -8.27
CA ASP A 9 1.98 -0.31 -9.34
C ASP A 9 2.24 0.41 -10.66
N GLU A 10 3.13 -0.16 -11.48
CA GLU A 10 3.54 0.38 -12.77
C GLU A 10 2.39 0.44 -13.80
N TYR A 11 1.35 -0.40 -13.67
CA TYR A 11 0.21 -0.38 -14.60
C TYR A 11 -0.72 0.80 -14.36
N LYS A 12 -0.81 1.24 -13.10
CA LYS A 12 -1.64 2.38 -12.67
C LYS A 12 -0.83 3.67 -12.48
N ASP A 13 0.49 3.59 -12.58
CA ASP A 13 1.45 4.68 -12.34
C ASP A 13 1.27 5.33 -10.95
N ARG A 14 1.01 4.49 -9.93
CA ARG A 14 0.65 4.93 -8.56
C ARG A 14 1.13 3.93 -7.52
N TYR A 15 1.33 4.41 -6.30
CA TYR A 15 1.53 3.52 -5.16
C TYR A 15 0.25 2.78 -4.79
N ASP A 16 0.37 1.52 -4.40
CA ASP A 16 -0.71 0.68 -3.88
C ASP A 16 -0.22 -0.15 -2.67
N ILE A 17 -1.13 -0.78 -1.95
CA ILE A 17 -0.83 -1.64 -0.81
C ILE A 17 -1.31 -3.06 -1.12
N ARG A 18 -0.39 -4.04 -1.09
CA ARG A 18 -0.73 -5.47 -1.15
C ARG A 18 -0.92 -6.01 0.26
N PHE A 19 -2.12 -6.49 0.58
CA PHE A 19 -2.46 -7.07 1.88
C PHE A 19 -2.19 -8.58 1.93
N ASP A 20 -2.42 -9.27 0.82
CA ASP A 20 -2.20 -10.71 0.63
C ASP A 20 -1.94 -10.98 -0.85
N LEU A 21 -1.71 -12.22 -1.26
CA LEU A 21 -1.35 -12.63 -2.62
C LEU A 21 -2.30 -12.07 -3.70
N ALA A 22 -3.60 -12.07 -3.42
CA ALA A 22 -4.64 -11.60 -4.35
C ALA A 22 -5.44 -10.40 -3.83
N GLN A 23 -5.01 -9.78 -2.73
CA GLN A 23 -5.76 -8.69 -2.10
C GLN A 23 -4.97 -7.39 -2.05
N TYR A 24 -5.56 -6.33 -2.60
CA TYR A 24 -4.95 -5.03 -2.81
C TYR A 24 -5.86 -3.90 -2.32
N TYR A 25 -5.29 -2.73 -2.04
CA TYR A 25 -6.06 -1.54 -1.72
C TYR A 25 -6.73 -0.94 -2.97
N GLY A 26 -6.06 -1.01 -4.12
CA GLY A 26 -6.59 -0.57 -5.41
C GLY A 26 -5.99 0.73 -5.95
N GLY A 27 -4.93 1.23 -5.30
CA GLY A 27 -4.22 2.46 -5.64
C GLY A 27 -4.47 3.57 -4.62
N LEU A 28 -3.40 4.23 -4.20
CA LEU A 28 -3.45 5.34 -3.26
C LEU A 28 -3.80 6.65 -3.97
N HIS A 29 -4.57 7.47 -3.27
CA HIS A 29 -4.91 8.83 -3.66
C HIS A 29 -4.18 9.84 -2.78
N CYS A 30 -3.89 11.01 -3.34
CA CYS A 30 -3.29 12.12 -2.61
C CYS A 30 -4.16 12.51 -1.41
N GLY A 31 -3.53 12.77 -0.27
CA GLY A 31 -4.21 13.13 0.98
C GLY A 31 -4.65 11.93 1.85
N GLY A 32 -4.47 10.70 1.38
CA GLY A 32 -4.62 9.50 2.21
C GLY A 32 -3.46 9.36 3.20
N CYS A 33 -3.78 9.11 4.47
CA CYS A 33 -2.80 8.81 5.51
C CYS A 33 -2.68 7.30 5.72
N LEU A 34 -1.47 6.84 6.02
CA LEU A 34 -1.19 5.46 6.42
C LEU A 34 -0.11 5.43 7.50
N GLU A 35 -0.15 4.41 8.34
CA GLU A 35 0.90 4.16 9.33
C GLU A 35 2.00 3.32 8.69
N VAL A 36 3.26 3.69 8.94
CA VAL A 36 4.44 3.01 8.40
C VAL A 36 5.22 2.39 9.54
N PHE A 37 5.45 1.09 9.45
CA PHE A 37 6.38 0.40 10.33
C PHE A 37 7.80 0.86 10.02
N THR A 38 8.52 1.33 11.04
CA THR A 38 9.89 1.84 10.89
C THR A 38 10.82 1.07 11.81
N GLY A 39 11.99 0.67 11.30
CA GLY A 39 12.91 -0.17 12.07
C GLY A 39 12.38 -1.58 12.39
N GLY A 40 11.44 -2.10 11.60
CA GLY A 40 10.84 -3.43 11.80
C GLY A 40 9.85 -3.50 12.97
N LYS A 41 9.36 -2.35 13.45
CA LYS A 41 8.38 -2.22 14.52
C LYS A 41 7.19 -1.41 14.08
#